data_AF-A0A376H5I9-F1
#
_entry.id   AF-A0A376H5I9-F1
#
_cell.length_a   1.000
_cell.length_b   1.000
_cell.length_c   1.000
_cell.angle_alpha   90.00
_cell.angle_beta   90.00
_cell.angle_gamma   90.00
#
_symmetry.space_group_name_H-M   'P 1'
#
loop_
_entity.id
_entity.type
_entity.pdbx_description
1 polymer ?
#
loop_
_entity_poly.entity_id
_entity_poly.type
_entity_poly.pdbx_seq_one_letter_code
_entity_poly.pdbx_strand_id
1 'polypeptide(L)'
;MAYLSYTEYQEIGYTSMTEDEFDVFVNKACDLVDVQTRNFYQFNDLESDIDFRKSKFKKAVAAQIEYMYQANATSTLEINSPQSWSVDGMSVTEASRYNNTGANESPSIISDDAILILSGTGLLFRGLG
;
A
#
# COMPACT_ATOMS: atom_id res chain seq x y z
N MET A 1 -0.99 -14.55 0.58
CA MET A 1 -1.84 -15.09 -0.50
C MET A 1 -2.32 -13.89 -1.30
N ALA A 2 -2.27 -13.93 -2.63
CA ALA A 2 -2.68 -12.79 -3.44
C ALA A 2 -4.22 -12.67 -3.49
N TYR A 3 -4.75 -11.54 -3.04
CA TYR A 3 -6.20 -11.25 -3.07
C TYR A 3 -6.64 -10.52 -4.34
N LEU A 4 -5.68 -10.15 -5.19
CA LEU A 4 -5.87 -9.37 -6.40
C LEU A 4 -5.05 -10.01 -7.52
N SER A 5 -5.66 -10.22 -8.67
CA SER A 5 -4.98 -10.61 -9.90
C SER A 5 -4.50 -9.39 -10.69
N TYR A 6 -3.52 -9.59 -11.58
CA TYR A 6 -3.01 -8.53 -12.45
C TYR A 6 -4.13 -7.89 -13.31
N THR A 7 -5.04 -8.70 -13.85
CA THR A 7 -6.19 -8.20 -14.64
C THR A 7 -7.10 -7.30 -13.81
N GLU A 8 -7.43 -7.71 -12.57
CA GLU A 8 -8.24 -6.88 -11.67
C GLU A 8 -7.51 -5.58 -11.28
N TYR A 9 -6.18 -5.62 -11.13
CA TYR A 9 -5.38 -4.42 -10.90
C TYR A 9 -5.48 -3.44 -12.07
N GLN A 10 -5.37 -3.93 -13.31
CA GLN A 10 -5.52 -3.11 -14.51
C GLN A 10 -6.91 -2.48 -14.64
N GLU A 11 -7.97 -3.21 -14.26
CA GLU A 11 -9.35 -2.68 -14.27
C GLU A 11 -9.56 -1.53 -13.30
N ILE A 12 -8.79 -1.45 -12.20
CA ILE A 12 -8.90 -0.35 -11.24
C ILE A 12 -8.34 0.96 -11.82
N GLY A 13 -7.41 0.89 -12.77
CA GLY A 13 -6.90 2.05 -13.51
C GLY A 13 -5.82 2.85 -12.78
N TYR A 14 -5.05 2.21 -11.90
CA TYR A 14 -3.84 2.80 -11.29
C TYR A 14 -2.64 2.76 -12.26
N THR A 15 -1.46 3.14 -11.77
CA THR A 15 -0.21 3.14 -12.55
C THR A 15 -0.03 1.83 -13.34
N SER A 16 0.22 1.96 -14.65
CA SER A 16 0.50 0.81 -15.51
C SER A 16 1.88 0.23 -15.20
N MET A 17 1.90 -1.00 -14.67
CA MET A 17 3.12 -1.77 -14.41
C MET A 17 3.09 -3.09 -15.16
N THR A 18 4.27 -3.70 -15.34
CA THR A 18 4.38 -5.04 -15.91
C THR A 18 3.88 -6.11 -14.93
N GLU A 19 3.50 -7.28 -15.45
CA GLU A 19 3.06 -8.41 -14.61
C GLU A 19 4.19 -8.88 -13.67
N ASP A 20 5.44 -8.88 -14.14
CA ASP A 20 6.61 -9.23 -13.32
C ASP A 20 6.79 -8.28 -12.13
N GLU A 21 6.61 -6.96 -12.35
CA GLU A 21 6.66 -5.97 -11.26
C GLU A 21 5.50 -6.16 -10.28
N PHE A 22 4.30 -6.41 -10.79
CA PHE A 22 3.13 -6.69 -9.96
C PHE A 22 3.35 -7.89 -9.03
N ASP A 23 3.88 -9.00 -9.56
CA ASP A 23 4.12 -10.23 -8.79
C ASP A 23 5.15 -10.04 -7.66
N VAL A 24 6.13 -9.15 -7.85
CA VAL A 24 7.09 -8.77 -6.81
C VAL A 24 6.40 -8.07 -5.64
N PHE A 25 5.44 -7.18 -5.91
CA PHE A 25 4.80 -6.35 -4.89
C PHE A 25 3.54 -6.97 -4.28
N VAL A 26 2.75 -7.73 -5.05
CA VAL A 26 1.40 -8.18 -4.65
C VAL A 26 1.39 -8.93 -3.34
N ASN A 27 2.31 -9.88 -3.14
CA ASN A 27 2.35 -10.69 -1.93
C ASN A 27 2.59 -9.83 -0.69
N LYS A 28 3.55 -8.91 -0.78
CA LYS A 28 3.93 -8.06 0.34
C LYS A 28 2.91 -6.96 0.61
N ALA A 29 2.28 -6.42 -0.43
CA ALA A 29 1.16 -5.52 -0.30
C ALA A 29 -0.02 -6.20 0.42
N CYS A 30 -0.34 -7.44 0.05
CA CYS A 30 -1.36 -8.24 0.73
C CYS A 30 -1.02 -8.44 2.21
N ASP A 31 0.22 -8.83 2.53
CA ASP A 31 0.66 -9.03 3.92
C ASP A 31 0.55 -7.75 4.76
N LEU A 32 0.92 -6.59 4.21
CA LEU A 32 0.82 -5.30 4.90
C LEU A 32 -0.63 -4.88 5.15
N VAL A 33 -1.51 -5.07 4.17
CA VAL A 33 -2.94 -4.78 4.31
C VAL A 33 -3.61 -5.75 5.28
N ASP A 34 -3.24 -7.04 5.26
CA ASP A 34 -3.73 -8.03 6.22
C ASP A 34 -3.37 -7.65 7.64
N VAL A 35 -2.11 -7.26 7.91
CA VAL A 35 -1.69 -6.81 9.25
C VAL A 35 -2.55 -5.65 9.73
N GLN A 36 -2.88 -4.68 8.87
CA GLN A 36 -3.75 -3.56 9.27
C GLN A 36 -5.21 -3.93 9.46
N THR A 37 -5.69 -4.93 8.72
CA THR A 37 -7.05 -5.46 8.88
C THR A 37 -7.13 -6.57 9.94
N ARG A 38 -6.10 -6.75 10.77
CA ARG A 38 -5.99 -7.81 11.80
C ARG A 38 -6.14 -9.22 11.23
N ASN A 39 -5.64 -9.43 10.02
CA ASN A 39 -5.69 -10.68 9.26
C ASN A 39 -7.14 -11.17 9.06
N PHE A 40 -8.10 -10.26 8.93
CA PHE A 40 -9.52 -10.61 8.87
C PHE A 40 -9.81 -11.66 7.79
N TYR A 41 -9.23 -11.50 6.58
CA TYR A 41 -9.42 -12.44 5.47
C TYR A 41 -8.48 -13.64 5.46
N GLN A 42 -7.58 -13.75 6.44
CA GLN A 42 -6.87 -15.01 6.70
C GLN A 42 -7.78 -16.01 7.44
N PHE A 43 -8.80 -15.51 8.16
CA PHE A 43 -9.76 -16.32 8.91
C PHE A 43 -11.15 -16.35 8.28
N ASN A 44 -11.47 -15.41 7.40
CA ASN A 44 -12.75 -15.28 6.72
C ASN A 44 -12.57 -15.31 5.21
N ASP A 45 -13.53 -15.88 4.48
CA ASP A 45 -13.47 -15.90 3.03
C ASP A 45 -13.87 -14.54 2.44
N LEU A 46 -12.93 -13.91 1.71
CA LEU A 46 -13.12 -12.61 1.04
C LEU A 46 -14.26 -12.66 0.01
N GLU A 47 -14.44 -13.78 -0.67
CA GLU A 47 -15.43 -13.91 -1.74
C GLU A 47 -16.87 -14.01 -1.20
N SER A 48 -17.02 -14.47 0.05
CA SER A 48 -18.31 -14.56 0.75
C SER A 48 -18.79 -13.23 1.36
N ASP A 49 -17.95 -12.20 1.33
CA ASP A 49 -18.22 -10.92 1.96
C ASP A 49 -19.08 -9.97 1.09
N ILE A 50 -19.58 -8.89 1.68
CA ILE A 50 -20.32 -7.85 0.96
C ILE A 50 -19.45 -7.20 -0.12
N ASP A 51 -20.03 -7.01 -1.30
CA ASP A 51 -19.34 -6.46 -2.48
C ASP A 51 -18.63 -5.14 -2.19
N PHE A 52 -19.25 -4.29 -1.36
CA PHE A 52 -18.65 -3.01 -0.95
C PHE A 52 -17.31 -3.22 -0.21
N ARG A 53 -17.29 -4.10 0.79
CA ARG A 53 -16.10 -4.33 1.64
C ARG A 53 -15.02 -5.06 0.86
N LYS A 54 -15.41 -6.04 0.06
CA LYS A 54 -14.53 -6.76 -0.87
C LYS A 54 -13.87 -5.82 -1.88
N SER A 55 -14.66 -4.97 -2.56
CA SER A 55 -14.15 -4.01 -3.54
C SER A 55 -13.20 -3.00 -2.91
N LYS A 56 -13.53 -2.48 -1.72
CA LYS A 56 -12.66 -1.57 -0.98
C LYS A 56 -11.36 -2.23 -0.55
N PHE A 57 -11.41 -3.49 -0.09
CA PHE A 57 -10.21 -4.24 0.28
C PHE A 57 -9.28 -4.46 -0.92
N LYS A 58 -9.81 -4.94 -2.06
CA LYS A 58 -9.05 -5.10 -3.30
C LYS A 58 -8.42 -3.78 -3.78
N LYS A 59 -9.17 -2.67 -3.70
CA LYS A 59 -8.64 -1.33 -4.02
C LYS A 59 -7.54 -0.88 -3.07
N ALA A 60 -7.63 -1.20 -1.78
CA ALA A 60 -6.59 -0.87 -0.81
C ALA A 60 -5.29 -1.64 -1.09
N VAL A 61 -5.38 -2.92 -1.46
CA VAL A 61 -4.22 -3.71 -1.92
C VAL A 61 -3.60 -3.08 -3.16
N ALA A 62 -4.41 -2.68 -4.14
CA ALA A 62 -3.93 -2.02 -5.35
C ALA A 62 -3.23 -0.67 -5.06
N ALA A 63 -3.79 0.15 -4.17
CA ALA A 63 -3.17 1.40 -3.73
C ALA A 63 -1.85 1.17 -2.97
N GLN A 64 -1.75 0.07 -2.21
CA GLN A 64 -0.50 -0.31 -1.55
C GLN A 64 0.58 -0.73 -2.57
N ILE A 65 0.20 -1.48 -3.61
CA ILE A 65 1.11 -1.86 -4.71
C ILE A 65 1.64 -0.61 -5.42
N GLU A 66 0.75 0.33 -5.73
CA GLU A 66 1.12 1.60 -6.37
C GLU A 66 2.10 2.41 -5.50
N TYR A 67 1.86 2.48 -4.19
CA TYR A 67 2.77 3.15 -3.27
C TYR A 67 4.17 2.51 -3.26
N MET A 68 4.24 1.17 -3.21
CA MET A 68 5.51 0.44 -3.23
C MET A 68 6.25 0.61 -4.57
N TYR A 69 5.50 0.65 -5.67
CA TYR A 69 6.04 0.93 -7.00
C TYR A 69 6.64 2.33 -7.10
N GLN A 70 5.89 3.36 -6.68
CA GLN A 70 6.35 4.75 -6.70
C GLN A 70 7.53 5.00 -5.75
N ALA A 71 7.54 4.35 -4.59
CA ALA A 71 8.65 4.41 -3.66
C ALA A 71 9.87 3.58 -4.11
N ASN A 72 9.71 2.73 -5.14
CA ASN A 72 10.66 1.70 -5.57
C ASN A 72 11.23 0.90 -4.39
N ALA A 73 10.37 0.63 -3.41
CA ALA A 73 10.77 0.14 -2.11
C ALA A 73 9.70 -0.79 -1.58
N THR A 74 10.15 -1.90 -1.02
CA THR A 74 9.27 -2.88 -0.38
C THR A 74 9.41 -2.86 1.13
N SER A 75 10.45 -2.24 1.67
CA SER A 75 10.86 -2.32 3.07
C SER A 75 10.92 -0.95 3.73
N THR A 76 10.68 -0.87 5.04
CA THR A 76 10.92 0.36 5.82
C THR A 76 12.35 0.86 5.65
N LEU A 77 13.34 -0.04 5.55
CA LEU A 77 14.73 0.35 5.39
C LEU A 77 14.98 1.04 4.03
N GLU A 78 14.31 0.58 2.98
CA GLU A 78 14.40 1.14 1.63
C GLU A 78 13.63 2.46 1.55
N ILE A 79 12.42 2.51 2.15
CA ILE A 79 11.57 3.72 2.21
C ILE A 79 12.25 4.85 3.03
N ASN A 80 12.99 4.51 4.09
CA ASN A 80 13.64 5.48 4.98
C ASN A 80 15.09 5.80 4.60
N SER A 81 15.67 5.11 3.62
CA SER A 81 16.99 5.42 3.07
C SER A 81 16.79 6.14 1.75
N PRO A 82 16.67 7.49 1.72
CA PRO A 82 16.46 8.21 0.48
C PRO A 82 17.70 8.04 -0.40
N GLN A 83 17.66 7.09 -1.34
CA GLN A 83 18.49 7.18 -2.52
C GLN A 83 17.92 8.35 -3.33
N SER A 84 18.69 9.42 -3.46
CA SER A 84 18.34 10.59 -4.27
C SER A 84 17.77 10.15 -5.63
N TRP A 85 16.49 10.42 -5.88
CA TRP A 85 15.85 10.09 -7.14
C TRP A 85 15.96 11.29 -8.09
N SER A 86 16.38 11.01 -9.33
CA SER A 86 16.39 11.98 -10.43
C SER A 86 15.45 11.41 -11.48
N VAL A 87 14.23 11.95 -11.56
CA VAL A 87 13.28 11.63 -12.63
C VAL A 87 13.36 12.77 -13.63
N ASP A 88 13.88 12.43 -14.81
CA ASP A 88 13.84 13.21 -16.05
C ASP A 88 14.19 14.72 -15.92
N GLY A 89 15.47 14.99 -15.59
CA GLY A 89 16.03 16.35 -15.59
C GLY A 89 15.66 17.22 -14.39
N MET A 90 14.81 16.75 -13.48
CA MET A 90 14.47 17.44 -12.25
C MET A 90 15.03 16.66 -11.05
N SER A 91 16.12 17.15 -10.47
CA SER A 91 16.71 16.60 -9.25
C SER A 91 15.93 17.12 -8.03
N VAL A 92 15.06 16.31 -7.46
CA VAL A 92 14.39 16.64 -6.19
C VAL A 92 15.25 16.09 -5.05
N THR A 93 16.14 16.93 -4.55
CA THR A 93 16.76 16.68 -3.24
C THR A 93 15.76 17.13 -2.17
N GLU A 94 15.22 16.21 -1.37
CA GLU A 94 14.37 16.54 -0.21
C GLU A 94 15.21 17.25 0.87
N ALA A 95 15.53 18.54 0.64
CA ALA A 95 16.22 19.39 1.61
C ALA A 95 15.32 19.82 2.79
N SER A 96 14.02 19.48 2.76
CA SER A 96 13.04 19.83 3.80
C SER A 96 12.97 18.83 4.96
N ARG A 97 13.65 17.68 4.89
CA ARG A 97 13.63 16.63 5.93
C ARG A 97 14.62 16.83 7.08
N TYR A 98 15.42 17.91 7.07
CA TYR A 98 16.41 18.19 8.11
C TYR A 98 16.08 19.48 8.86
N ASN A 99 14.88 19.57 9.43
CA ASN A 99 14.55 20.62 10.41
C ASN A 99 14.76 20.06 11.82
N ASN A 100 15.68 20.65 12.58
CA ASN A 100 16.16 20.20 13.89
C ASN A 100 15.12 20.34 15.04
N THR A 101 13.83 20.52 14.75
CA THR A 101 12.79 20.89 15.75
C THR A 101 11.39 20.30 15.49
N GLY A 102 11.18 19.49 14.47
CA GLY A 102 9.89 18.84 14.19
C GLY A 102 10.07 17.32 14.11
N ALA A 103 9.14 16.56 14.67
CA ALA A 103 9.13 15.10 14.52
C ALA A 103 9.17 14.76 13.02
N ASN A 104 10.30 14.24 12.55
CA ASN A 104 10.43 13.73 11.19
C ASN A 104 9.50 12.53 11.09
N GLU A 105 8.33 12.72 10.47
CA GLU A 105 7.45 11.60 10.16
C GLU A 105 8.18 10.73 9.14
N SER A 106 8.74 9.63 9.63
CA SER A 106 9.36 8.62 8.80
C SER A 106 8.29 8.09 7.85
N PRO A 107 8.52 8.07 6.52
CA PRO A 107 7.54 7.55 5.59
C PRO A 107 7.09 6.15 6.02
N SER A 108 5.77 6.00 6.14
CA SER A 108 5.11 4.78 6.61
C SER A 108 5.28 3.66 5.59
N ILE A 109 5.42 2.41 6.06
CA ILE A 109 5.48 1.25 5.16
C ILE A 109 4.13 0.98 4.46
N ILE A 110 3.04 1.45 5.06
CA ILE A 110 1.71 1.37 4.48
C ILE A 110 1.30 2.72 3.89
N SER A 111 0.68 2.66 2.71
CA SER A 111 0.06 3.78 2.04
C SER A 111 -1.08 4.37 2.87
N ASP A 112 -1.03 5.68 3.08
CA ASP A 112 -2.13 6.43 3.70
C ASP A 112 -3.41 6.34 2.84
N ASP A 113 -3.27 6.22 1.51
CA ASP A 113 -4.40 6.03 0.61
C ASP A 113 -5.05 4.65 0.81
N ALA A 114 -4.25 3.60 1.04
CA ALA A 114 -4.78 2.28 1.37
C ALA A 114 -5.60 2.30 2.67
N ILE A 115 -5.12 3.01 3.69
CA ILE A 115 -5.84 3.22 4.97
C ILE A 115 -7.13 4.03 4.71
N LEU A 116 -7.06 5.10 3.93
CA LEU A 116 -8.21 5.93 3.61
C LEU A 116 -9.29 5.14 2.84
N ILE A 117 -8.90 4.27 1.90
CA ILE A 117 -9.85 3.42 1.16
C ILE A 117 -10.53 2.42 2.11
N LEU A 118 -9.79 1.86 3.07
CA LEU A 118 -10.34 0.96 4.08
C LEU A 118 -11.18 1.70 5.13
N SER A 119 -11.03 3.02 5.26
CA SER A 119 -11.87 3.81 6.15
C SER A 119 -13.34 3.69 5.74
N GLY A 120 -14.20 3.44 6.72
CA GLY A 120 -15.63 3.17 6.49
C GLY A 120 -16.00 1.71 6.19
N THR A 121 -15.04 0.80 6.05
CA THR A 121 -15.33 -0.65 5.91
C THR A 121 -15.54 -1.37 7.24
N GLY A 122 -15.07 -0.77 8.35
CA GLY A 122 -15.00 -1.41 9.66
C GLY A 122 -13.77 -2.32 9.86
N LEU A 123 -13.01 -2.63 8.82
CA LEU A 123 -11.83 -3.51 8.90
C LEU A 123 -10.68 -2.89 9.72
N LEU A 124 -10.63 -1.56 9.81
CA LEU A 124 -9.67 -0.82 10.62
C LEU A 124 -10.12 -0.65 12.08
N PHE A 125 -11.26 -1.20 12.49
CA PHE A 125 -11.78 -1.01 13.84
C PHE A 125 -10.86 -1.68 14.87
N ARG A 126 -10.35 -0.86 15.80
CA ARG A 126 -9.40 -1.30 16.82
C ARG A 126 -9.99 -1.46 18.22
N GLY A 127 -11.32 -1.36 18.37
CA GLY A 127 -11.97 -1.47 19.67
C GLY A 127 -11.58 -2.73 20.44
N LEU A 128 -11.53 -2.59 21.76
CA LEU A 128 -11.39 -3.69 22.70
C LEU A 128 -12.75 -4.43 22.71
N GLY A 129 -12.74 -5.67 22.22
CA GLY A 129 -13.87 -6.59 22.36
C GLY A 129 -13.82 -7.31 23.70
#